data_AF-A0A432S156-F1
#
_entry.id   AF-A0A432S156-F1
#
_cell.length_a   1.000
_cell.length_b   1.000
_cell.length_c   1.000
_cell.angle_alpha   90.00
_cell.angle_beta   90.00
_cell.angle_gamma   90.00
#
_symmetry.space_group_name_H-M   'P 1'
#
loop_
_entity.id
_entity.type
_entity.pdbx_description
1 polymer ?
#
loop_
_entity_poly.entity_id
_entity_poly.type
_entity_poly.pdbx_seq_one_letter_code
_entity_poly.pdbx_strand_id
1 'polypeptide(L)' 'MQKILYTNYFKIPNEIFKLDIQGVERMIELFRDKLTPELAYIKNFSLSRLMTTFEKGYALLEGDKVDLSGFKQKAIEAS' A
#
# COMPACT_ATOMS: atom_id res chain seq x y z
N MET A 1 7.38 -8.58 -25.87
CA MET A 1 7.64 -8.19 -24.46
C MET A 1 6.66 -7.12 -24.06
N GLN A 2 5.71 -7.41 -23.17
CA GLN A 2 4.70 -6.45 -22.72
C GLN A 2 5.32 -5.42 -21.77
N LYS A 3 5.29 -4.13 -22.15
CA LYS A 3 5.51 -3.00 -21.26
C LYS A 3 4.25 -2.79 -20.44
N ILE A 4 4.28 -3.11 -19.15
CA ILE A 4 3.21 -2.75 -18.22
C ILE A 4 3.40 -1.26 -17.89
N LEU A 5 2.49 -0.44 -18.43
CA LEU A 5 2.41 1.01 -18.20
C LEU A 5 1.82 1.26 -16.80
N TYR A 6 2.68 1.44 -15.80
CA TYR A 6 2.28 2.03 -14.52
C TYR A 6 2.23 3.56 -14.66
N THR A 7 1.32 4.07 -15.49
CA THR A 7 1.15 5.51 -15.67
C THR A 7 -0.28 5.87 -15.31
N ASN A 8 -0.57 6.04 -14.01
CA ASN A 8 -1.66 6.91 -13.54
C ASN A 8 -1.71 7.14 -12.03
N TYR A 9 -0.57 7.14 -11.32
CA TYR A 9 -0.54 7.69 -9.97
C TYR A 9 0.28 8.98 -10.00
N PHE A 10 -0.45 10.10 -9.93
CA PHE A 10 0.02 11.46 -9.69
C PHE A 10 1.01 12.05 -10.71
N LYS A 11 0.58 13.09 -11.44
CA LYS A 11 1.47 13.97 -12.23
C LYS A 11 2.40 14.71 -11.26
N ILE A 12 3.57 14.15 -10.97
CA ILE A 12 4.61 14.79 -10.16
C ILE A 12 5.92 14.73 -10.97
N PRO A 13 6.72 15.81 -11.04
CA PRO A 13 7.96 15.85 -11.81
C PRO A 13 8.96 14.76 -11.39
N ASN A 14 9.65 14.15 -12.37
CA ASN A 14 10.43 12.90 -12.26
C ASN A 14 11.52 12.85 -11.17
N GLU A 15 12.02 13.98 -10.67
CA GLU A 15 13.01 14.00 -9.57
C GLU A 15 12.36 14.00 -8.18
N ILE A 16 11.22 14.68 -8.03
CA ILE A 16 10.37 14.62 -6.83
C ILE A 16 9.71 13.24 -6.72
N PHE A 17 9.34 12.65 -7.87
CA PHE A 17 8.73 11.32 -7.97
C PHE A 17 9.60 10.21 -7.36
N LYS A 18 10.93 10.29 -7.44
CA LYS A 18 11.81 9.26 -6.82
C LYS A 18 11.83 9.32 -5.30
N LEU A 19 11.81 10.52 -4.72
CA LEU A 19 11.71 10.71 -3.27
C LEU A 19 10.31 10.31 -2.77
N ASP A 20 9.28 10.60 -3.56
CA ASP A 20 7.89 10.30 -3.24
C ASP A 20 7.60 8.78 -3.36
N ILE A 21 8.12 8.10 -4.40
CA ILE A 21 8.01 6.65 -4.54
C ILE A 21 8.67 5.94 -3.35
N GLN A 22 9.88 6.36 -2.94
CA GLN A 22 10.54 5.76 -1.78
C GLN A 22 9.75 6.00 -0.49
N GLY A 23 9.12 7.17 -0.36
CA GLY A 23 8.20 7.46 0.75
C GLY A 23 6.96 6.57 0.74
N VAL A 24 6.35 6.37 -0.44
CA VAL A 24 5.18 5.49 -0.64
C VAL A 24 5.54 4.04 -0.37
N GLU A 25 6.62 3.52 -0.94
CA GLU A 25 7.08 2.15 -0.69
C GLU A 25 7.34 1.91 0.79
N ARG A 26 8.01 2.84 1.47
CA ARG A 26 8.24 2.78 2.92
C ARG A 26 6.94 2.82 3.73
N MET A 27 5.97 3.66 3.35
CA MET A 27 4.64 3.68 3.98
C MET A 27 3.91 2.34 3.83
N ILE A 28 4.01 1.70 2.66
CA ILE A 28 3.39 0.41 2.40
C ILE A 28 4.08 -0.71 3.19
N GLU A 29 5.40 -0.64 3.35
CA GLU A 29 6.15 -1.55 4.23
C GLU A 29 5.74 -1.38 5.70
N LEU A 30 5.69 -0.14 6.20
CA LEU A 30 5.22 0.15 7.56
C LEU A 30 3.78 -0.29 7.78
N PHE A 31 2.92 -0.11 6.78
CA PHE A 31 1.55 -0.61 6.81
C PHE A 31 1.53 -2.13 6.95
N ARG A 32 2.30 -2.84 6.12
CA ARG A 32 2.40 -4.31 6.15
C ARG A 32 2.90 -4.82 7.50
N ASP A 33 3.88 -4.15 8.09
CA ASP A 33 4.49 -4.56 9.36
C ASP A 33 3.53 -4.37 10.55
N LYS A 34 2.72 -3.31 10.52
CA LYS A 34 1.74 -2.99 11.59
C LYS A 34 0.51 -3.88 11.62
N LEU A 35 0.28 -4.69 10.59
CA LEU A 35 -0.84 -5.63 10.57
C LEU A 35 -0.68 -6.70 11.67
N THR A 36 -1.79 -7.03 12.33
CA THR A 36 -1.81 -8.05 13.38
C THR A 36 -1.64 -9.47 12.82
N PRO A 37 -1.33 -10.48 13.66
CA PRO A 37 -1.18 -11.87 13.22
C PRO A 37 -2.43 -12.42 12.52
N GLU A 38 -3.62 -11.99 12.92
CA GLU A 38 -4.89 -12.41 12.31
C GLU A 38 -5.00 -11.93 10.85
N LEU A 39 -4.28 -10.87 10.47
CA LEU A 39 -4.23 -10.31 9.12
C LEU A 39 -2.96 -10.74 8.36
N ALA A 40 -2.25 -11.77 8.83
CA ALA A 40 -0.97 -12.20 8.27
C ALA A 40 -1.04 -12.56 6.77
N TYR A 41 -2.19 -13.02 6.27
CA TYR A 41 -2.38 -13.28 4.84
C TYR A 41 -2.24 -12.02 3.97
N ILE A 42 -2.61 -10.84 4.49
CA ILE A 42 -2.40 -9.55 3.79
C ILE A 42 -0.90 -9.28 3.68
N LYS A 43 -0.11 -9.67 4.68
CA LYS A 43 1.35 -9.56 4.61
C LYS A 43 1.93 -10.38 3.46
N ASN A 44 1.23 -11.34 2.88
CA ASN A 44 1.72 -12.10 1.73
C ASN A 44 1.27 -11.53 0.38
N PHE A 45 0.56 -10.40 0.37
CA PHE A 45 0.14 -9.75 -0.87
C PHE A 45 1.34 -9.20 -1.64
N SER A 46 1.21 -9.17 -2.98
CA SER A 46 2.13 -8.44 -3.83
C SER A 46 2.10 -6.95 -3.51
N LEU A 47 3.19 -6.24 -3.79
CA LEU A 47 3.30 -4.79 -3.54
C LEU A 47 2.14 -4.02 -4.19
N SER A 48 1.79 -4.34 -5.44
CA SER A 48 0.65 -3.73 -6.15
C SER A 48 -0.68 -3.91 -5.40
N ARG A 49 -0.94 -5.11 -4.88
CA ARG A 49 -2.16 -5.39 -4.11
C ARG A 49 -2.15 -4.70 -2.75
N LEU A 50 -0.99 -4.59 -2.10
CA LEU A 50 -0.83 -3.81 -0.87
C LEU A 50 -1.09 -2.32 -1.11
N MET A 51 -0.55 -1.74 -2.19
CA MET A 51 -0.82 -0.36 -2.58
C MET A 51 -2.31 -0.10 -2.77
N THR A 52 -3.00 -0.96 -3.52
CA THR A 52 -4.46 -0.84 -3.69
C THR A 52 -5.22 -1.00 -2.37
N THR A 53 -4.79 -1.92 -1.51
CA THR A 53 -5.41 -2.15 -0.19
C THR A 53 -5.24 -0.94 0.73
N PHE A 54 -4.03 -0.36 0.74
CA PHE A 54 -3.69 0.83 1.49
C PHE A 54 -4.45 2.06 0.99
N GLU A 55 -4.54 2.25 -0.33
CA GLU A 55 -5.29 3.33 -0.95
C GLU A 55 -6.76 3.27 -0.54
N LYS A 56 -7.39 2.10 -0.68
CA LYS A 56 -8.78 1.85 -0.30
C LYS A 56 -9.04 1.92 1.21
N GLY A 57 -8.02 1.63 2.03
CA GLY A 57 -8.16 1.55 3.48
C GLY A 57 -8.90 0.29 3.97
N TYR A 58 -9.12 -0.70 3.10
CA TYR A 58 -9.75 -1.97 3.45
C TYR A 58 -9.29 -3.08 2.49
N ALA A 59 -9.39 -4.34 2.93
CA ALA A 59 -9.18 -5.51 2.08
C ALA A 59 -10.49 -6.29 1.91
N LEU A 60 -10.66 -6.93 0.75
CA LEU A 60 -11.69 -7.95 0.54
C LEU A 60 -11.05 -9.33 0.68
N LEU A 61 -11.57 -10.12 1.60
CA LEU A 61 -11.00 -11.38 2.04
C LEU A 61 -12.12 -12.39 2.16
N GLU A 62 -12.08 -13.42 1.32
CA GLU A 62 -13.15 -14.44 1.27
C GLU A 62 -14.56 -13.86 1.05
N GLY A 63 -14.66 -12.64 0.50
CA GLY A 63 -15.91 -11.92 0.29
C GLY A 63 -16.20 -10.86 1.37
N ASP A 64 -15.52 -10.93 2.52
CA ASP A 64 -15.71 -10.00 3.62
C ASP A 64 -14.82 -8.77 3.50
N LYS A 65 -15.41 -7.62 3.85
CA LYS A 65 -14.70 -6.35 3.91
C LYS A 65 -14.04 -6.20 5.28
N VAL A 66 -12.72 -6.28 5.32
CA VAL A 66 -11.93 -6.01 6.52
C VAL A 66 -11.40 -4.59 6.47
N ASP A 67 -11.78 -3.79 7.46
CA ASP A 67 -11.30 -2.42 7.61
C ASP A 67 -9.83 -2.40 8.04
N LEU A 68 -9.03 -1.57 7.37
CA LEU A 68 -7.61 -1.38 7.61
C LEU A 68 -7.25 0.10 7.82
N SER A 69 -8.25 0.97 7.92
CA SER A 69 -8.09 2.42 8.07
C SER A 69 -7.19 2.78 9.25
N GLY A 70 -7.34 2.09 10.40
CA GLY A 70 -6.49 2.30 11.57
C GLY A 70 -5.02 1.91 11.36
N PHE A 71 -4.75 0.86 10.57
CA PHE A 71 -3.37 0.48 10.22
C PHE A 71 -2.76 1.46 9.21
N LYS A 72 -3.58 1.92 8.24
CA LYS A 72 -3.21 2.96 7.29
C LYS A 72 -2.80 4.24 8.01
N GLN A 73 -3.63 4.72 8.93
CA GLN A 73 -3.34 5.95 9.69
C GLN A 73 -2.04 5.82 10.49
N LYS A 74 -1.85 4.71 11.20
CA LYS A 74 -0.59 4.46 11.93
C LYS A 74 0.62 4.44 11.01
N ALA A 75 0.51 3.93 9.79
CA ALA A 75 1.62 3.91 8.85
C ALA A 75 1.99 5.32 8.37
N ILE A 76 0.98 6.15 8.06
CA ILE A 76 1.15 7.57 7.68
C ILE A 76 1.78 8.38 8.82
N GLU A 77 1.36 8.15 10.07
CA GLU A 77 1.92 8.85 11.24
C GLU A 77 3.38 8.46 11.55
N ALA A 78 3.87 7.34 11.01
CA ALA A 78 5.19 6.81 11.27
C ALA A 78 6.20 6.99 10.11
N SER A 79 5.74 7.54 8.98
CA SER A 79 6.56 7.87 7.80
C SER A 79 7.03 9.32 7.85
#